data_AF-A0A821CBV1-F1
#
_entry.id   AF-A0A821CBV1-F1
#
_cell.length_a   1.000
_cell.length_b   1.000
_cell.length_c   1.000
_cell.angle_alpha   90.00
_cell.angle_beta   90.00
_cell.angle_gamma   90.00
#
_symmetry.space_group_name_H-M   'P 1'
#
loop_
_entity.id
_entity.type
_entity.pdbx_description
1 polymer ?
#
loop_
_entity_poly.entity_id
_entity_poly.type
_entity_poly.pdbx_seq_one_letter_code
_entity_poly.pdbx_strand_id
1 'polypeptide(L)'
;MSSNDYQHYVLNEQRKRRIKLFLVKILVSALFIIPAYPFSRFLKNKIQKNILNAVHLKPDSDSFKLWCDPPVTAIVNYHLFNITNSFQIVTNPISTPIHIKDTPSYTYNIKLNKINIQWSNDNKNISYGVERLFTRHPTRFDPSSANDTGVFIDLLRATFRTQYQLKPTETFYDFAGMNTFYHRNAVEQLEGFTSDLFNMIKDQMVGPNSNKTGFVYRQNGSRLFNFSIQVGKTIYTF
;
A
#
# COMPACT_ATOMS: atom_id res chain seq x y z
N MET A 1 -52.43 41.77 58.19
CA MET A 1 -51.15 41.31 57.61
C MET A 1 -50.82 42.25 56.46
N SER A 2 -49.68 42.94 56.51
CA SER A 2 -49.33 43.98 55.54
C SER A 2 -49.17 43.39 54.13
N SER A 3 -49.54 44.13 53.08
CA SER A 3 -49.39 43.71 51.68
C SER A 3 -47.95 43.27 51.35
N ASN A 4 -46.95 43.89 52.01
CA ASN A 4 -45.54 43.51 51.86
C ASN A 4 -45.22 42.15 52.48
N ASP A 5 -45.81 41.80 53.62
CA ASP A 5 -45.56 40.51 54.30
C ASP A 5 -46.12 39.34 53.48
N TYR A 6 -47.29 39.53 52.85
CA TYR A 6 -47.89 38.55 51.97
C TYR A 6 -47.07 38.34 50.69
N GLN A 7 -46.55 39.41 50.07
CA GLN A 7 -45.67 39.29 48.91
C GLN A 7 -44.35 38.58 49.27
N HIS A 8 -43.75 38.89 50.42
CA HIS A 8 -42.56 38.18 50.89
C HIS A 8 -42.81 36.70 51.13
N TYR A 9 -43.97 36.32 51.70
CA TYR A 9 -44.34 34.92 51.90
C TYR A 9 -44.48 34.15 50.57
N VAL A 10 -45.21 34.72 49.60
CA VAL A 10 -45.42 34.08 48.28
C VAL A 10 -44.12 33.91 47.52
N LEU A 11 -43.23 34.92 47.53
CA LEU A 11 -41.91 34.83 46.90
C LEU A 11 -41.03 33.73 47.54
N ASN A 12 -41.10 33.57 48.86
CA ASN A 12 -40.32 32.56 49.56
C ASN A 12 -40.82 31.14 49.27
N GLU A 13 -42.15 30.94 49.17
CA GLU A 13 -42.73 29.65 48.76
C GLU A 13 -42.45 29.31 47.28
N GLN A 14 -42.49 30.30 46.38
CA GLN A 14 -42.07 30.10 44.99
C GLN A 14 -40.59 29.73 44.88
N ARG A 15 -39.71 30.37 45.67
CA ARG A 15 -38.28 30.05 45.75
C ARG A 15 -38.06 28.61 46.24
N LYS A 16 -38.75 28.18 47.30
CA LYS A 16 -38.70 26.80 47.81
C LYS A 16 -39.14 25.78 46.76
N ARG A 17 -40.23 26.04 46.03
CA ARG A 17 -40.69 25.16 44.93
C ARG A 17 -39.66 25.05 43.81
N ARG A 18 -39.04 26.16 43.40
CA ARG A 18 -37.98 26.16 42.38
C ARG A 18 -36.75 25.38 42.85
N ILE A 19 -36.34 25.55 44.11
CA ILE A 19 -35.22 24.79 44.70
C ILE A 19 -35.55 23.28 44.75
N LYS A 20 -36.76 22.90 45.17
CA LYS A 20 -37.20 21.48 45.16
C LYS A 20 -37.17 20.89 43.75
N LEU A 21 -37.68 21.60 42.76
CA LEU A 21 -37.65 21.15 41.36
C LEU A 21 -36.20 21.03 40.84
N PHE A 22 -35.32 21.94 41.23
CA PHE A 22 -33.90 21.87 40.87
C PHE A 22 -33.22 20.65 41.50
N LEU A 23 -33.48 20.38 42.78
CA LEU A 23 -32.97 19.19 43.47
C LEU A 23 -33.48 17.88 42.85
N VAL A 24 -34.76 17.82 42.47
CA VAL A 24 -35.33 16.66 41.77
C VAL A 24 -34.64 16.44 40.42
N LYS A 25 -34.38 17.50 39.65
CA LYS A 25 -33.66 17.39 38.37
C LYS A 25 -32.24 16.86 38.56
N ILE A 26 -31.53 17.33 39.59
CA ILE A 26 -30.19 16.81 39.93
C ILE A 26 -30.27 15.32 40.29
N LEU A 27 -31.22 14.92 41.15
CA LEU A 27 -31.41 13.53 41.55
C LEU A 27 -31.71 12.62 40.34
N VAL A 28 -32.60 13.04 39.45
CA VAL A 28 -32.93 12.30 38.23
C VAL A 28 -31.70 12.21 37.33
N SER A 29 -30.94 13.30 37.14
CA SER A 29 -29.72 13.26 36.33
C SER A 29 -28.64 12.36 36.92
N ALA A 30 -28.47 12.37 38.24
CA ALA A 30 -27.53 11.52 38.95
C ALA A 30 -27.91 10.04 38.80
N LEU A 31 -29.20 9.71 38.85
CA LEU A 31 -29.71 8.36 38.67
C LEU A 31 -29.33 7.75 37.30
N PHE A 32 -29.19 8.57 36.27
CA PHE A 32 -28.74 8.11 34.94
C PHE A 32 -27.22 8.13 34.77
N ILE A 33 -26.54 9.17 35.24
CA ILE A 33 -25.08 9.33 35.03
C ILE A 33 -24.28 8.29 35.83
N ILE A 34 -24.68 8.03 37.07
CA ILE A 34 -23.97 7.12 37.98
C ILE A 34 -23.87 5.69 37.42
N PRO A 35 -24.94 5.06 36.89
CA PRO A 35 -24.84 3.74 36.26
C PRO A 35 -24.31 3.79 34.82
N ALA A 36 -24.50 4.89 34.09
CA ALA A 36 -24.00 5.01 32.72
C ALA A 36 -22.46 4.97 32.65
N TYR A 37 -21.76 5.57 33.62
CA TYR A 37 -20.30 5.55 33.66
C TYR A 37 -19.69 4.14 33.77
N PRO A 38 -20.02 3.31 34.78
CA PRO A 38 -19.50 1.94 34.87
C PRO A 38 -19.98 1.06 33.72
N PHE A 39 -21.20 1.26 33.22
CA PHE A 39 -21.70 0.54 32.04
C PHE A 39 -20.89 0.87 30.78
N SER A 40 -20.54 2.13 30.56
CA SER A 40 -19.69 2.56 29.44
C SER A 40 -18.28 1.96 29.54
N ARG A 41 -17.70 1.91 30.75
CA ARG A 41 -16.41 1.27 31.02
C ARG A 41 -16.47 -0.24 30.76
N PHE A 42 -17.53 -0.90 31.21
CA PHE A 42 -17.76 -2.32 30.97
C PHE A 42 -17.87 -2.65 29.48
N LEU A 43 -18.69 -1.89 28.73
CA LEU A 43 -18.83 -2.05 27.28
C LEU A 43 -17.50 -1.83 26.57
N LYS A 44 -16.78 -0.75 26.87
CA LYS A 44 -15.48 -0.46 26.28
C LYS A 44 -14.50 -1.61 26.52
N ASN A 45 -14.41 -2.12 27.75
CA ASN A 45 -13.54 -3.23 28.10
C ASN A 45 -13.93 -4.51 27.34
N LYS A 46 -15.23 -4.81 27.22
CA LYS A 46 -15.70 -6.00 26.50
C LYS A 46 -15.42 -5.91 25.00
N ILE A 47 -15.69 -4.76 24.39
CA ILE A 47 -15.42 -4.52 22.97
C ILE A 47 -13.92 -4.58 22.70
N GLN A 48 -13.09 -3.91 23.51
CA GLN A 48 -11.64 -3.95 23.37
C GLN A 48 -11.10 -5.38 23.49
N LYS A 49 -11.56 -6.16 24.48
CA LYS A 49 -11.17 -7.57 24.62
C LYS A 49 -11.55 -8.39 23.38
N ASN A 50 -12.76 -8.22 22.86
CA ASN A 50 -13.20 -8.94 21.67
C ASN A 50 -12.40 -8.57 20.42
N ILE A 51 -12.15 -7.28 20.19
CA ILE A 51 -11.32 -6.80 19.07
C ILE A 51 -9.89 -7.33 19.20
N LEU A 52 -9.28 -7.20 20.38
CA LEU A 52 -7.92 -7.69 20.61
C LEU A 52 -7.83 -9.20 20.40
N ASN A 53 -8.80 -9.97 20.87
CA ASN A 53 -8.85 -11.41 20.63
C ASN A 53 -9.03 -11.75 19.14
N ALA A 54 -9.77 -10.93 18.39
CA ALA A 54 -9.99 -11.11 16.96
C ALA A 54 -8.79 -10.67 16.09
N VAL A 55 -7.96 -9.74 16.56
CA VAL A 55 -6.79 -9.22 15.81
C VAL A 55 -5.51 -9.94 16.18
N HIS A 56 -5.40 -10.41 17.42
CA HIS A 56 -4.23 -11.14 17.90
C HIS A 56 -4.07 -12.47 17.14
N LEU A 57 -2.85 -12.75 16.69
CA LEU A 57 -2.54 -13.96 15.93
C LEU A 57 -2.19 -15.08 16.91
N LYS A 58 -2.87 -16.22 16.81
CA LYS A 58 -2.55 -17.46 17.51
C LYS A 58 -2.48 -18.60 16.49
N PRO A 59 -1.72 -19.68 16.73
CA PRO A 59 -1.57 -20.77 15.77
C PRO A 59 -2.89 -21.32 15.22
N ASP A 60 -3.93 -21.38 16.05
CA ASP A 60 -5.24 -21.94 15.68
C ASP A 60 -6.34 -20.89 15.47
N SER A 61 -6.03 -19.59 15.55
CA SER A 61 -7.05 -18.54 15.39
C SER A 61 -7.42 -18.32 13.92
N ASP A 62 -8.69 -17.96 13.69
CA ASP A 62 -9.14 -17.59 12.35
C ASP A 62 -8.42 -16.34 11.82
N SER A 63 -8.01 -15.43 12.72
CA SER A 63 -7.17 -14.29 12.39
C SER A 63 -5.81 -14.68 11.81
N PHE A 64 -5.20 -15.76 12.31
CA PHE A 64 -3.95 -16.29 11.78
C PHE A 64 -4.17 -16.96 10.42
N LYS A 65 -5.24 -17.74 10.25
CA LYS A 65 -5.61 -18.32 8.95
C LYS A 65 -5.79 -17.24 7.88
N LEU A 66 -6.54 -16.18 8.20
CA LEU A 66 -6.75 -15.03 7.31
C LEU A 66 -5.47 -14.22 7.06
N TRP A 67 -4.55 -14.18 8.03
CA TRP A 67 -3.26 -13.53 7.83
C TRP A 67 -2.32 -14.35 6.92
N CYS A 68 -2.36 -15.68 7.03
CA CYS A 68 -1.58 -16.60 6.20
C CYS A 68 -2.02 -16.57 4.73
N ASP A 69 -3.35 -16.62 4.48
CA ASP A 69 -3.95 -16.54 3.15
C ASP A 69 -5.03 -15.45 3.14
N PRO A 70 -4.63 -14.17 2.92
CA PRO A 70 -5.59 -13.08 2.90
C PRO A 70 -6.58 -13.26 1.75
N PRO A 71 -7.90 -13.12 1.99
CA PRO A 71 -8.92 -13.32 0.96
C PRO A 71 -8.94 -12.21 -0.10
N VAL A 72 -8.09 -11.19 0.04
CA VAL A 72 -8.02 -10.03 -0.83
C VAL A 72 -6.77 -10.10 -1.69
N THR A 73 -6.95 -10.07 -3.01
CA THR A 73 -5.87 -9.85 -3.97
C THR A 73 -5.76 -8.36 -4.28
N ALA A 74 -4.54 -7.82 -4.27
CA ALA A 74 -4.32 -6.44 -4.69
C ALA A 74 -4.36 -6.35 -6.22
N ILE A 75 -5.01 -5.32 -6.74
CA ILE A 75 -5.06 -5.03 -8.18
C ILE A 75 -4.15 -3.82 -8.43
N VAL A 76 -3.24 -3.94 -9.39
CA VAL A 76 -2.34 -2.86 -9.80
C VAL A 76 -2.52 -2.56 -11.27
N ASN A 77 -2.62 -1.26 -11.58
CA ASN A 77 -2.80 -0.72 -12.92
C ASN A 77 -1.52 -0.01 -13.34
N TYR A 78 -0.84 -0.53 -14.37
CA TYR A 78 0.32 0.14 -14.97
C TYR A 78 -0.13 1.00 -16.14
N HIS A 79 0.33 2.24 -16.17
CA HIS A 79 0.10 3.17 -17.27
C HIS A 79 1.46 3.51 -17.87
N LEU A 80 1.61 3.27 -19.16
CA LEU A 80 2.83 3.62 -19.88
C LEU A 80 2.58 4.86 -20.74
N PHE A 81 3.66 5.61 -20.96
CA PHE A 81 3.64 6.79 -21.82
C PHE A 81 4.41 6.47 -23.09
N ASN A 82 3.74 6.61 -24.23
CA ASN A 82 4.35 6.47 -25.54
C ASN A 82 4.92 7.82 -26.00
N ILE A 83 6.19 7.85 -26.42
CA ILE A 83 6.83 9.05 -26.95
C ILE A 83 6.60 9.12 -28.45
N THR A 84 5.83 10.11 -28.89
CA THR A 84 5.37 10.21 -30.29
C THR A 84 6.38 10.89 -31.22
N ASN A 85 7.32 11.67 -30.67
CA ASN A 85 8.28 12.46 -31.44
C ASN A 85 9.75 12.03 -31.19
N SER A 86 9.99 10.74 -30.98
CA SER A 86 11.32 10.20 -30.66
C SER A 86 12.40 10.62 -31.67
N PHE A 87 12.08 10.64 -32.96
CA PHE A 87 13.02 11.04 -34.01
C PHE A 87 13.45 12.51 -33.93
N GLN A 88 12.50 13.41 -33.61
CA GLN A 88 12.79 14.84 -33.46
C GLN A 88 13.66 15.09 -32.24
N ILE A 89 13.39 14.38 -31.13
CA ILE A 89 14.19 14.48 -29.90
C ILE A 89 15.65 14.08 -30.17
N VAL A 90 15.88 12.99 -30.91
CA VAL A 90 17.25 12.56 -31.24
C VAL A 90 17.94 13.56 -32.17
N THR A 91 17.21 14.14 -33.13
CA THR A 91 17.76 15.05 -34.14
C THR A 91 18.09 16.43 -33.57
N ASN A 92 17.28 16.94 -32.64
CA ASN A 92 17.49 18.25 -32.03
C ASN A 92 17.11 18.24 -30.54
N PRO A 93 17.95 17.65 -29.67
CA PRO A 93 17.61 17.39 -28.27
C PRO A 93 17.49 18.66 -27.43
N ILE A 94 18.15 19.75 -27.82
CA ILE A 94 18.19 20.99 -27.02
C ILE A 94 16.88 21.78 -27.15
N SER A 95 16.23 21.73 -28.31
CA SER A 95 15.05 22.58 -28.61
C SER A 95 13.75 21.81 -28.83
N THR A 96 13.77 20.48 -28.84
CA THR A 96 12.57 19.66 -29.05
C THR A 96 11.93 19.26 -27.71
N PRO A 97 10.70 19.70 -27.40
CA PRO A 97 9.97 19.20 -26.24
C PRO A 97 9.52 17.75 -26.43
N ILE A 98 9.40 16.98 -25.36
CA ILE A 98 8.95 15.58 -25.41
C ILE A 98 7.42 15.54 -25.53
N HIS A 99 6.90 14.87 -26.55
CA HIS A 99 5.47 14.64 -26.73
C HIS A 99 5.08 13.22 -26.30
N ILE A 100 4.28 13.14 -25.24
CA ILE A 100 3.79 11.89 -24.67
C ILE A 100 2.33 11.63 -25.05
N LYS A 101 2.00 10.36 -25.24
CA LYS A 101 0.63 9.87 -25.41
C LYS A 101 0.39 8.69 -24.47
N ASP A 102 -0.71 8.73 -23.73
CA ASP A 102 -1.07 7.68 -22.79
C ASP A 102 -1.41 6.37 -23.51
N THR A 103 -0.98 5.25 -22.95
CA THR A 103 -1.46 3.92 -23.33
C THR A 103 -2.64 3.49 -22.46
N PRO A 104 -3.39 2.44 -22.86
CA PRO A 104 -4.32 1.76 -21.96
C PRO A 104 -3.64 1.29 -20.66
N SER A 105 -4.46 0.98 -19.66
CA SER A 105 -3.98 0.44 -18.40
C SER A 105 -3.70 -1.07 -18.51
N TYR A 106 -2.53 -1.50 -18.07
CA TYR A 106 -2.18 -2.92 -17.97
C TYR A 106 -2.44 -3.39 -16.54
N THR A 107 -3.56 -4.10 -16.34
CA THR A 107 -4.03 -4.52 -15.00
C THR A 107 -3.48 -5.89 -14.59
N TYR A 108 -2.89 -5.97 -13.40
CA TYR A 108 -2.35 -7.19 -12.81
C TYR A 108 -2.92 -7.45 -11.41
N ASN A 109 -2.99 -8.73 -11.07
CA ASN A 109 -3.26 -9.21 -9.72
C ASN A 109 -1.95 -9.51 -9.01
N ILE A 110 -1.82 -8.97 -7.80
CA ILE A 110 -0.74 -9.25 -6.87
C ILE A 110 -1.31 -10.00 -5.67
N LYS A 111 -0.92 -11.27 -5.54
CA LYS A 111 -1.19 -12.07 -4.33
C LYS A 111 0.11 -12.27 -3.57
N LEU A 112 0.06 -12.07 -2.25
CA LEU A 112 1.21 -12.24 -1.35
C LEU A 112 0.94 -13.44 -0.45
N ASN A 113 1.64 -14.54 -0.71
CA ASN A 113 1.52 -15.75 0.10
C ASN A 113 2.59 -15.73 1.19
N LYS A 114 2.18 -15.99 2.44
CA LYS A 114 3.13 -16.19 3.53
C LYS A 114 3.70 -17.61 3.43
N ILE A 115 5.02 -17.73 3.43
CA ILE A 115 5.75 -19.00 3.31
C ILE A 115 6.71 -19.16 4.48
N ASN A 116 7.09 -20.41 4.79
CA ASN A 116 8.07 -20.73 5.84
C ASN A 116 7.76 -20.06 7.19
N ILE A 117 6.50 -20.09 7.60
CA ILE A 117 6.05 -19.46 8.84
C ILE A 117 6.56 -20.27 10.03
N GLN A 118 7.22 -19.60 10.97
CA GLN A 118 7.76 -20.20 12.19
C GLN A 118 7.41 -19.33 13.39
N TRP A 119 6.88 -19.98 14.43
CA TRP A 119 6.60 -19.34 15.71
C TRP A 119 7.85 -19.32 16.57
N SER A 120 8.04 -18.26 17.35
CA SER A 120 9.01 -18.28 18.44
C SER A 120 8.56 -19.24 19.54
N ASN A 121 9.50 -19.78 20.32
CA ASN A 121 9.21 -20.73 21.40
C ASN A 121 8.21 -20.18 22.43
N ASP A 122 8.12 -18.85 22.58
CA ASP A 122 7.19 -18.18 23.50
C ASP A 122 5.86 -17.76 22.83
N ASN A 123 5.66 -18.11 21.55
CA ASN A 123 4.51 -17.76 20.72
C ASN A 123 4.21 -16.24 20.65
N LYS A 124 5.20 -15.38 20.87
CA LYS A 124 5.04 -13.91 20.80
C LYS A 124 5.46 -13.31 19.46
N ASN A 125 6.29 -14.04 18.71
CA ASN A 125 6.80 -13.62 17.43
C ASN A 125 6.52 -14.66 16.35
N ILE A 126 6.33 -14.19 15.13
CA ILE A 126 6.27 -15.03 13.94
C ILE A 126 7.36 -14.56 12.99
N SER A 127 8.18 -15.49 12.53
CA SER A 127 9.13 -15.31 11.43
C SER A 127 8.56 -15.93 10.16
N TYR A 128 8.67 -15.26 9.01
CA TYR A 128 8.11 -15.75 7.75
C TYR A 128 8.81 -15.15 6.53
N GLY A 129 8.60 -15.79 5.38
CA GLY A 129 8.87 -15.25 4.05
C GLY A 129 7.59 -14.87 3.32
N VAL A 130 7.72 -14.09 2.26
CA VAL A 130 6.61 -13.72 1.38
C VAL A 130 6.95 -14.13 -0.03
N GLU A 131 6.09 -14.93 -0.65
CA GLU A 131 6.12 -15.20 -2.08
C GLU A 131 5.10 -14.31 -2.79
N ARG A 132 5.52 -13.64 -3.84
CA ARG A 132 4.66 -12.76 -4.65
C ARG A 132 4.23 -13.50 -5.91
N LEU A 133 2.92 -13.66 -6.07
CA LEU A 133 2.30 -14.09 -7.32
C LEU A 133 1.83 -12.84 -8.06
N PHE A 134 2.36 -12.64 -9.26
CA PHE A 134 2.09 -11.49 -10.10
C PHE A 134 1.55 -12.01 -11.44
N THR A 135 0.26 -11.83 -11.68
CA THR A 135 -0.46 -12.42 -12.82
C THR A 135 -1.32 -11.37 -13.51
N ARG A 136 -1.51 -11.47 -14.83
CA ARG A 136 -2.42 -10.58 -15.56
C ARG A 136 -3.84 -10.74 -15.02
N HIS A 137 -4.57 -9.64 -14.89
CA HIS A 137 -5.94 -9.70 -14.38
C HIS A 137 -6.87 -10.34 -15.41
N PRO A 138 -7.68 -11.36 -15.06
CA PRO A 138 -8.39 -12.20 -16.03
C PRO A 138 -9.38 -11.44 -16.92
N THR A 139 -10.04 -10.40 -16.40
CA THR A 139 -11.08 -9.66 -17.13
C THR A 139 -10.75 -8.19 -17.42
N ARG A 140 -9.69 -7.64 -16.81
CA ARG A 140 -9.33 -6.21 -16.93
C ARG A 140 -8.05 -6.00 -17.73
N PHE A 141 -7.29 -7.06 -17.98
CA PHE A 141 -6.17 -7.03 -18.90
C PHE A 141 -6.70 -7.25 -20.32
N ASP A 142 -6.56 -6.25 -21.18
CA ASP A 142 -6.97 -6.35 -22.58
C ASP A 142 -5.95 -7.21 -23.36
N PRO A 143 -6.35 -8.33 -23.99
CA PRO A 143 -5.43 -9.12 -24.81
C PRO A 143 -4.85 -8.35 -26.01
N SER A 144 -5.58 -7.36 -26.54
CA SER A 144 -5.12 -6.55 -27.66
C SER A 144 -3.93 -5.64 -27.30
N SER A 145 -3.70 -5.39 -26.02
CA SER A 145 -2.52 -4.68 -25.51
C SER A 145 -1.18 -5.37 -25.82
N ALA A 146 -1.19 -6.63 -26.25
CA ALA A 146 -0.03 -7.29 -26.84
C ALA A 146 0.48 -6.62 -28.13
N ASN A 147 -0.26 -5.67 -28.69
CA ASN A 147 0.15 -4.87 -29.86
C ASN A 147 0.48 -3.41 -29.51
N ASP A 148 0.32 -3.00 -28.26
CA ASP A 148 0.61 -1.63 -27.85
C ASP A 148 2.11 -1.33 -27.99
N THR A 149 2.45 -0.20 -28.60
CA THR A 149 3.85 0.26 -28.70
C THR A 149 4.22 1.05 -27.46
N GLY A 150 5.17 0.55 -26.69
CA GLY A 150 5.85 1.30 -25.64
C GLY A 150 7.17 1.86 -26.15
N VAL A 151 7.65 2.94 -25.52
CA VAL A 151 8.99 3.49 -25.77
C VAL A 151 9.86 3.27 -24.55
N PHE A 152 10.91 2.46 -24.72
CA PHE A 152 11.86 2.15 -23.66
C PHE A 152 13.22 2.81 -23.92
N ILE A 153 13.85 3.31 -22.86
CA ILE A 153 15.16 3.96 -22.90
C ILE A 153 16.19 3.02 -22.28
N ASP A 154 16.63 2.01 -23.03
CA ASP A 154 17.60 1.01 -22.56
C ASP A 154 19.00 1.61 -22.41
N LEU A 155 19.32 2.60 -23.26
CA LEU A 155 20.56 3.35 -23.20
C LEU A 155 20.77 4.00 -21.83
N LEU A 156 19.71 4.54 -21.22
CA LEU A 156 19.81 5.20 -19.91
C LEU A 156 20.16 4.21 -18.80
N ARG A 157 19.53 3.03 -18.81
CA ARG A 157 19.87 1.95 -17.87
C ARG A 157 21.32 1.52 -18.07
N ALA A 158 21.72 1.36 -19.32
CA ALA A 158 23.06 0.96 -19.70
C ALA A 158 24.11 1.97 -19.21
N THR A 159 23.93 3.27 -19.47
CA THR A 159 24.85 4.33 -19.02
C THR A 159 25.05 4.29 -17.51
N PHE A 160 23.96 4.24 -16.73
CA PHE A 160 24.04 4.24 -15.27
C PHE A 160 24.65 2.99 -14.65
N ARG A 161 24.68 1.86 -15.38
CA ARG A 161 25.23 0.60 -14.88
C ARG A 161 26.63 0.30 -15.36
N THR A 162 27.15 1.00 -16.36
CA THR A 162 28.57 0.84 -16.75
C THR A 162 29.51 1.54 -15.78
N GLN A 163 30.77 1.11 -15.76
CA GLN A 163 31.86 1.77 -15.03
C GLN A 163 32.07 3.25 -15.41
N TYR A 164 31.53 3.67 -16.57
CA TYR A 164 31.64 5.03 -17.10
C TYR A 164 30.65 6.03 -16.47
N GLN A 165 29.73 5.57 -15.61
CA GLN A 165 28.75 6.39 -14.88
C GLN A 165 28.04 7.42 -15.80
N LEU A 166 28.18 8.72 -15.49
CA LEU A 166 27.53 9.83 -16.21
C LEU A 166 28.26 10.27 -17.49
N LYS A 167 29.43 9.68 -17.82
CA LYS A 167 30.23 10.06 -18.99
C LYS A 167 30.57 8.85 -19.86
N PRO A 168 29.59 8.29 -20.58
CA PRO A 168 29.85 7.23 -21.56
C PRO A 168 30.80 7.74 -22.65
N THR A 169 31.68 6.87 -23.15
CA THR A 169 32.56 7.20 -24.29
C THR A 169 31.76 7.31 -25.59
N GLU A 170 32.28 8.01 -26.60
CA GLU A 170 31.61 8.11 -27.91
C GLU A 170 31.34 6.73 -28.52
N THR A 171 32.28 5.80 -28.37
CA THR A 171 32.14 4.40 -28.78
C THR A 171 30.94 3.69 -28.16
N PHE A 172 30.54 4.05 -26.94
CA PHE A 172 29.36 3.47 -26.28
C PHE A 172 28.06 3.85 -27.01
N TYR A 173 27.97 5.08 -27.52
CA TYR A 173 26.84 5.54 -28.32
C TYR A 173 26.83 4.90 -29.72
N ASP A 174 28.01 4.68 -30.30
CA ASP A 174 28.13 3.96 -31.58
C ASP A 174 27.70 2.48 -31.43
N PHE A 175 28.09 1.82 -30.33
CA PHE A 175 27.71 0.43 -30.02
C PHE A 175 26.21 0.26 -29.75
N ALA A 176 25.56 1.26 -29.17
CA ALA A 176 24.13 1.24 -28.92
C ALA A 176 23.28 1.27 -30.20
N GLY A 177 23.89 1.66 -31.33
CA GLY A 177 23.16 2.21 -32.46
C GLY A 177 22.45 3.50 -32.03
N MET A 178 22.24 4.44 -32.94
CA MET A 178 21.63 5.75 -32.63
C MET A 178 20.16 5.70 -32.13
N ASN A 179 19.63 4.51 -31.82
CA ASN A 179 18.27 4.30 -31.35
C ASN A 179 18.19 4.43 -29.82
N THR A 180 18.28 5.66 -29.31
CA THR A 180 18.01 6.01 -27.90
C THR A 180 16.62 5.53 -27.44
N PHE A 181 15.67 5.44 -28.37
CA PHE A 181 14.29 5.05 -28.14
C PHE A 181 13.98 3.70 -28.80
N TYR A 182 13.64 2.70 -27.98
CA TYR A 182 13.22 1.40 -28.46
C TYR A 182 11.70 1.32 -28.53
N HIS A 183 11.18 1.19 -29.75
CA HIS A 183 9.78 0.89 -30.02
C HIS A 183 9.58 -0.63 -29.94
N ARG A 184 8.96 -1.09 -28.85
CA ARG A 184 8.66 -2.50 -28.60
C ARG A 184 7.26 -2.65 -28.02
N ASN A 185 6.79 -3.88 -27.93
CA ASN A 185 5.51 -4.11 -27.27
C ASN A 185 5.58 -3.64 -25.79
N ALA A 186 4.56 -2.90 -25.36
CA ALA A 186 4.47 -2.32 -24.04
C ALA A 186 4.37 -3.38 -22.93
N VAL A 187 3.72 -4.52 -23.20
CA VAL A 187 3.65 -5.65 -22.26
C VAL A 187 5.02 -6.32 -22.11
N GLU A 188 5.76 -6.49 -23.20
CA GLU A 188 7.15 -6.97 -23.13
C GLU A 188 8.06 -6.03 -22.32
N GLN A 189 7.87 -4.71 -22.42
CA GLN A 189 8.60 -3.72 -21.61
C GLN A 189 8.27 -3.82 -20.12
N LEU A 190 7.02 -4.15 -19.78
CA LEU A 190 6.63 -4.41 -18.39
C LEU A 190 7.23 -5.73 -17.91
N GLU A 191 6.94 -6.82 -18.61
CA GLU A 191 7.15 -8.19 -18.11
C GLU A 191 8.55 -8.72 -18.34
N GLY A 192 9.29 -8.22 -19.32
CA GLY A 192 10.65 -8.64 -19.61
C GLY A 192 10.91 -8.87 -21.09
N PHE A 193 11.76 -8.03 -21.67
CA PHE A 193 12.25 -8.15 -23.05
C PHE A 193 13.78 -8.23 -23.07
N THR A 194 14.32 -8.59 -24.24
CA THR A 194 15.76 -8.59 -24.53
C THR A 194 16.07 -7.48 -25.53
N SER A 195 17.18 -6.77 -25.33
CA SER A 195 17.72 -5.82 -26.30
C SER A 195 19.12 -6.25 -26.75
N ASP A 196 19.43 -5.97 -28.00
CA ASP A 196 20.75 -6.24 -28.57
C ASP A 196 21.82 -5.43 -27.83
N LEU A 197 21.52 -4.16 -27.53
CA LEU A 197 22.37 -3.30 -26.70
C LEU A 197 22.69 -3.94 -25.35
N PHE A 198 21.68 -4.37 -24.59
CA PHE A 198 21.92 -5.01 -23.30
C PHE A 198 22.78 -6.26 -23.45
N ASN A 199 22.51 -7.11 -24.44
CA ASN A 199 23.30 -8.31 -24.68
C ASN A 199 24.76 -8.01 -25.01
N MET A 200 25.04 -6.91 -25.73
CA MET A 200 26.39 -6.50 -26.09
C MET A 200 27.20 -5.99 -24.89
N ILE A 201 26.57 -5.26 -23.97
CA ILE A 201 27.29 -4.56 -22.88
C ILE A 201 27.08 -5.17 -21.49
N LYS A 202 26.26 -6.22 -21.36
CA LYS A 202 25.95 -6.85 -20.06
C LYS A 202 27.19 -7.25 -19.28
N ASP A 203 28.28 -7.62 -19.95
CA ASP A 203 29.52 -8.05 -19.29
C ASP A 203 30.34 -6.87 -18.76
N GLN A 204 30.03 -5.65 -19.22
CA GLN A 204 30.64 -4.39 -18.77
C GLN A 204 29.79 -3.66 -17.71
N MET A 205 28.59 -4.17 -17.40
CA MET A 205 27.70 -3.58 -16.40
C MET A 205 28.03 -4.06 -14.99
N VAL A 206 27.96 -3.16 -14.02
CA VAL A 206 28.12 -3.44 -12.59
C VAL A 206 26.87 -4.11 -12.02
N GLY A 207 27.07 -5.14 -11.20
CA GLY A 207 26.03 -5.85 -10.46
C GLY A 207 25.40 -7.02 -11.24
N PRO A 208 24.32 -7.63 -10.70
CA PRO A 208 23.69 -8.77 -11.35
C PRO A 208 23.01 -8.34 -12.67
N ASN A 209 23.48 -8.90 -13.78
CA ASN A 209 22.96 -8.62 -15.11
C ASN A 209 22.06 -9.77 -15.53
N SER A 210 20.74 -9.54 -15.48
CA SER A 210 19.75 -10.54 -15.86
C SER A 210 19.56 -10.61 -17.36
N ASN A 211 19.28 -11.80 -17.91
CA ASN A 211 19.08 -12.00 -19.36
C ASN A 211 17.94 -11.18 -19.98
N LYS A 212 17.01 -10.67 -19.16
CA LYS A 212 15.89 -9.82 -19.61
C LYS A 212 15.80 -8.56 -18.76
N THR A 213 15.10 -7.58 -19.30
CA THR A 213 14.83 -6.28 -18.72
C THR A 213 13.34 -5.99 -18.77
N GLY A 214 12.74 -5.55 -17.66
CA GLY A 214 11.37 -5.03 -17.65
C GLY A 214 11.04 -4.42 -16.29
N PHE A 215 10.06 -3.52 -16.24
CA PHE A 215 9.69 -2.81 -15.01
C PHE A 215 9.15 -3.73 -13.91
N VAL A 216 8.42 -4.77 -14.30
CA VAL A 216 7.86 -5.78 -13.40
C VAL A 216 8.48 -7.16 -13.61
N TYR A 217 9.60 -7.22 -14.35
CA TYR A 217 10.34 -8.45 -14.57
C TYR A 217 10.80 -9.05 -13.23
N ARG A 218 10.66 -10.37 -13.08
CA ARG A 218 10.94 -11.15 -11.85
C ARG A 218 10.04 -10.84 -10.65
N GLN A 219 9.00 -10.02 -10.79
CA GLN A 219 8.03 -9.85 -9.70
C GLN A 219 7.28 -11.16 -9.42
N ASN A 220 6.91 -11.90 -10.47
CA ASN A 220 6.22 -13.17 -10.32
C ASN A 220 7.13 -14.27 -9.77
N GLY A 221 6.70 -14.94 -8.71
CA GLY A 221 7.48 -15.95 -7.99
C GLY A 221 8.63 -15.37 -7.18
N SER A 222 8.74 -14.03 -7.06
CA SER A 222 9.76 -13.43 -6.19
C SER A 222 9.50 -13.78 -4.74
N ARG A 223 10.58 -14.02 -3.99
CA ARG A 223 10.54 -14.33 -2.58
C ARG A 223 11.30 -13.28 -1.79
N LEU A 224 10.68 -12.82 -0.72
CA LEU A 224 11.27 -11.98 0.30
C LEU A 224 11.37 -12.81 1.58
N PHE A 225 12.50 -12.75 2.26
CA PHE A 225 12.77 -13.54 3.46
C PHE A 225 13.01 -12.63 4.67
N ASN A 226 13.08 -13.25 5.85
CA ASN A 226 13.51 -12.61 7.09
C ASN A 226 12.55 -11.54 7.62
N PHE A 227 11.24 -11.70 7.42
CA PHE A 227 10.27 -10.90 8.16
C PHE A 227 10.07 -11.50 9.54
N SER A 228 9.99 -10.64 10.56
CA SER A 228 9.59 -11.01 11.91
C SER A 228 8.58 -10.00 12.42
N ILE A 229 7.47 -10.50 12.99
CA ILE A 229 6.41 -9.66 13.55
C ILE A 229 6.04 -10.13 14.95
N GLN A 230 5.59 -9.20 15.79
CA GLN A 230 4.95 -9.49 17.07
C GLN A 230 3.46 -9.76 16.86
N VAL A 231 2.93 -10.81 17.48
CA VAL A 231 1.52 -11.24 17.27
C VAL A 231 0.48 -10.44 18.07
N GLY A 232 0.93 -9.40 18.77
CA GLY A 232 0.13 -8.58 19.68
C GLY A 232 0.13 -9.11 21.12
N LYS A 233 -0.19 -8.25 22.09
CA LYS A 233 -0.32 -8.65 23.50
C LYS A 233 -1.78 -8.91 23.85
N THR A 234 -2.05 -10.02 24.52
CA THR A 234 -3.27 -10.18 25.31
C THR A 234 -3.19 -9.21 26.49
N ILE A 235 -4.03 -8.17 26.52
CA ILE A 235 -4.12 -7.31 27.70
C ILE A 235 -4.96 -8.06 28.74
N TYR A 236 -4.29 -8.65 29.73
CA TYR A 236 -4.94 -9.04 30.98
C TYR A 236 -5.25 -7.77 31.76
N THR A 237 -6.48 -7.26 31.67
CA THR A 237 -6.96 -6.26 32.64
C THR A 237 -7.41 -7.01 33.89
N PHE A 238 -6.70 -6.79 35.01
CA PHE A 238 -7.21 -7.06 36.36
C PHE A 238 -8.53 -6.33 36.60
#